data_AF-A0AAV2FRP4-F1
#
_entry.id   AF-A0AAV2FRP4-F1
#
_cell.length_a   1.000
_cell.length_b   1.000
_cell.length_c   1.000
_cell.angle_alpha   90.00
_cell.angle_beta   90.00
_cell.angle_gamma   90.00
#
_symmetry.space_group_name_H-M   'P 1'
#
loop_
_entity.id
_entity.type
_entity.pdbx_description
1 polymer ?
#
loop_
_entity_poly.entity_id
_entity_poly.type
_entity_poly.pdbx_seq_one_letter_code
_entity_poly.pdbx_strand_id
1 'polypeptide(L)'
;MALMQETTTTTIKDYSIPEIDALRAINERVGRLTLGLSIVGSILSELPINPSRLLDTINRMPLRDIPWSSSSRESNPLRRNTLLLQLFEVCFSIFNHVDGPRSLANRMVQASGWFASAPIPTPLLALAASKIPEKGRRKKS
;
A
#
# COMPACT_ATOMS: atom_id res chain seq x y z
N MET A 1 -21.98 11.26 -38.71
CA MET A 1 -20.56 11.30 -38.33
C MET A 1 -20.50 11.23 -36.82
N ALA A 2 -19.92 10.16 -36.29
CA ALA A 2 -19.91 9.81 -34.87
C ALA A 2 -18.83 10.57 -34.09
N LEU A 3 -19.07 10.79 -32.80
CA LEU A 3 -18.09 10.83 -31.71
C LEU A 3 -18.88 10.87 -30.39
N MET A 4 -19.20 9.68 -29.86
CA MET A 4 -18.50 9.01 -28.76
C MET A 4 -18.98 9.51 -27.40
N GLN A 5 -19.84 8.68 -26.81
CA GLN A 5 -20.24 8.73 -25.42
C GLN A 5 -19.01 8.34 -24.58
N GLU A 6 -18.44 9.29 -23.83
CA GLU A 6 -17.52 8.97 -22.74
C GLU A 6 -18.35 8.59 -21.52
N THR A 7 -18.88 7.37 -21.54
CA THR A 7 -19.39 6.74 -20.33
C THR A 7 -18.17 6.31 -19.52
N THR A 8 -17.78 7.12 -18.54
CA THR A 8 -16.96 6.66 -17.42
C THR A 8 -17.73 5.57 -16.70
N THR A 9 -17.57 4.32 -17.14
CA THR A 9 -18.04 3.13 -16.43
C THR A 9 -17.16 2.98 -15.20
N THR A 10 -17.49 3.71 -14.12
CA THR A 10 -17.27 3.18 -12.78
C THR A 10 -17.98 1.84 -12.75
N THR A 11 -17.24 0.75 -12.89
CA THR A 11 -17.74 -0.60 -12.65
C THR A 11 -18.23 -0.62 -11.22
N ILE A 12 -19.54 -0.48 -11.03
CA ILE A 12 -20.18 -0.69 -9.73
C ILE A 12 -19.94 -2.17 -9.45
N LYS A 13 -18.94 -2.47 -8.62
CA LYS A 13 -18.76 -3.84 -8.12
C LYS A 13 -19.99 -4.12 -7.27
N ASP A 14 -20.86 -4.99 -7.77
CA ASP A 14 -22.00 -5.51 -7.02
C ASP A 14 -21.47 -6.41 -5.90
N TYR A 15 -21.07 -5.77 -4.80
CA TYR A 15 -20.62 -6.47 -3.60
C TYR A 15 -21.83 -7.11 -2.92
N SER A 16 -21.68 -8.38 -2.58
CA SER A 16 -22.67 -9.10 -1.76
C SER A 16 -22.74 -8.49 -0.35
N ILE A 17 -23.86 -8.69 0.36
CA ILE A 17 -24.06 -8.23 1.75
C ILE A 17 -22.85 -8.55 2.67
N PRO A 18 -22.25 -9.76 2.67
CA PRO A 18 -21.09 -10.05 3.51
C PRO A 18 -19.83 -9.28 3.09
N GLU A 19 -19.68 -8.92 1.82
CA GLU A 19 -18.55 -8.12 1.34
C GLU A 19 -18.70 -6.65 1.73
N ILE A 20 -19.93 -6.12 1.72
CA ILE A 20 -20.24 -4.79 2.23
C ILE A 20 -19.95 -4.72 3.74
N ASP A 21 -20.28 -5.77 4.49
CA ASP A 21 -20.00 -5.84 5.93
C ASP A 21 -18.48 -5.91 6.21
N ALA A 22 -17.73 -6.67 5.40
CA ALA A 22 -16.27 -6.68 5.48
C ALA A 22 -15.66 -5.30 5.18
N LEU A 23 -16.16 -4.57 4.17
CA LEU A 23 -15.74 -3.20 3.87
C LEU A 23 -16.05 -2.24 5.02
N ARG A 24 -17.23 -2.38 5.64
CA ARG A 24 -17.61 -1.60 6.83
C ARG A 24 -16.66 -1.87 7.99
N ALA A 25 -16.40 -3.13 8.28
CA ALA A 25 -15.47 -3.53 9.33
C ALA A 25 -14.07 -2.96 9.09
N ILE A 26 -13.58 -2.95 7.83
CA ILE A 26 -12.31 -2.31 7.46
C ILE A 26 -12.37 -0.79 7.69
N ASN A 27 -13.43 -0.11 7.24
CA ASN A 27 -13.57 1.34 7.37
C ASN A 27 -13.62 1.80 8.84
N GLU A 28 -14.39 1.10 9.67
CA GLU A 28 -14.47 1.36 11.12
C GLU A 28 -13.11 1.19 11.79
N ARG A 29 -12.41 0.13 11.44
CA ARG A 29 -11.06 -0.20 11.92
C ARG A 29 -10.02 0.84 11.50
N VAL A 30 -10.06 1.29 10.25
CA VAL A 30 -9.18 2.34 9.71
C VAL A 30 -9.48 3.72 10.32
N GLY A 31 -10.60 3.87 11.04
CA GLY A 31 -10.95 5.12 11.71
C GLY A 31 -11.27 6.26 10.74
N ARG A 32 -11.75 5.93 9.53
CA ARG A 32 -12.03 6.88 8.43
C ARG A 32 -10.81 7.69 7.96
N LEU A 33 -9.59 7.20 8.21
CA LEU A 33 -8.38 7.84 7.68
C LEU A 33 -8.39 7.77 6.15
N THR A 34 -8.35 8.94 5.49
CA THR A 34 -8.39 9.08 4.03
C THR A 34 -7.32 8.23 3.35
N LEU A 35 -6.12 8.18 3.93
CA LEU A 35 -5.02 7.39 3.40
C LEU A 35 -5.30 5.87 3.48
N GLY A 36 -5.84 5.40 4.60
CA GLY A 36 -6.17 3.96 4.73
C GLY A 36 -7.29 3.54 3.78
N LEU A 37 -8.30 4.39 3.60
CA LEU A 37 -9.39 4.15 2.64
C LEU A 37 -8.90 4.19 1.19
N SER A 38 -8.01 5.13 0.86
CA SER A 38 -7.38 5.19 -0.45
C SER A 38 -6.57 3.93 -0.74
N ILE A 39 -5.78 3.44 0.23
CA ILE A 39 -5.01 2.19 0.07
C ILE A 39 -5.93 1.00 -0.15
N VAL A 40 -6.99 0.84 0.66
CA VAL A 40 -7.96 -0.25 0.51
C VAL A 40 -8.64 -0.20 -0.86
N GLY A 41 -9.06 0.99 -1.31
CA GLY A 41 -9.64 1.19 -2.63
C GLY A 41 -8.68 0.82 -3.75
N SER A 42 -7.42 1.27 -3.65
CA SER A 42 -6.37 0.93 -4.62
C SER A 42 -6.10 -0.58 -4.67
N ILE A 43 -5.99 -1.25 -3.52
CA ILE A 43 -5.78 -2.71 -3.45
C ILE A 43 -6.93 -3.46 -4.13
N LEU A 44 -8.18 -3.09 -3.83
CA LEU A 44 -9.36 -3.75 -4.40
C LEU A 44 -9.56 -3.43 -5.88
N SER A 45 -9.00 -2.34 -6.38
CA SER A 45 -9.03 -1.99 -7.80
C SER A 45 -7.94 -2.72 -8.59
N GLU A 46 -6.73 -2.80 -8.04
CA GLU A 46 -5.55 -3.38 -8.70
C GLU A 46 -5.50 -4.90 -8.57
N LEU A 47 -6.00 -5.46 -7.48
CA LEU A 47 -5.99 -6.90 -7.24
C LEU A 47 -7.40 -7.48 -7.30
N PRO A 48 -7.61 -8.62 -7.97
CA PRO A 48 -8.88 -9.34 -7.97
C PRO A 48 -9.08 -10.09 -6.65
N ILE A 49 -9.06 -9.37 -5.53
CA ILE A 49 -9.20 -9.89 -4.18
C ILE A 49 -10.53 -9.41 -3.60
N ASN A 50 -11.26 -10.33 -2.96
CA ASN A 50 -12.52 -10.00 -2.29
C ASN A 50 -12.28 -9.22 -1.00
N PRO A 51 -13.17 -8.29 -0.60
CA PRO A 51 -12.99 -7.50 0.62
C PRO A 51 -12.82 -8.35 1.89
N SER A 52 -13.52 -9.49 1.97
CA SER A 52 -13.40 -10.46 3.06
C SER A 52 -12.01 -11.11 3.12
N ARG A 53 -11.42 -11.44 1.97
CA ARG A 53 -10.03 -11.94 1.87
C ARG A 53 -9.02 -10.89 2.28
N LEU A 54 -9.25 -9.63 1.93
CA LEU A 54 -8.40 -8.53 2.37
C LEU A 54 -8.46 -8.38 3.90
N LEU A 55 -9.66 -8.40 4.48
CA LEU A 55 -9.85 -8.33 5.92
C LEU A 55 -9.16 -9.49 6.65
N ASP A 56 -9.30 -10.73 6.15
CA ASP A 56 -8.59 -11.89 6.70
C ASP A 56 -7.07 -11.74 6.61
N THR A 57 -6.56 -11.27 5.46
CA THR A 57 -5.12 -11.06 5.27
C THR A 57 -4.57 -10.02 6.24
N ILE A 58 -5.29 -8.91 6.45
CA ILE A 58 -4.93 -7.88 7.44
C ILE A 58 -4.92 -8.49 8.85
N ASN A 59 -5.95 -9.26 9.21
CA ASN A 59 -6.06 -9.89 10.54
C ASN A 59 -4.95 -10.92 10.80
N ARG A 60 -4.51 -11.64 9.78
CA ARG A 60 -3.46 -12.67 9.87
C ARG A 60 -2.05 -12.09 9.87
N MET A 61 -1.89 -10.81 9.51
CA MET A 61 -0.59 -10.17 9.49
C MET A 61 -0.21 -9.75 10.91
N PRO A 62 0.82 -10.38 11.51
CA PRO A 62 1.24 -9.99 12.85
C PRO A 62 1.68 -8.53 12.79
N LEU A 63 1.26 -7.74 13.78
CA LEU A 63 1.94 -6.48 14.08
C LEU A 63 3.37 -6.87 14.41
N ARG A 64 4.27 -6.89 13.43
CA ARG A 64 5.68 -7.00 13.73
C ARG A 64 5.98 -5.80 14.60
N ASP A 65 6.59 -6.04 15.75
CA ASP A 65 7.21 -5.01 16.56
C ASP A 65 8.25 -4.33 15.68
N ILE A 66 7.83 -3.31 14.92
CA ILE A 66 8.73 -2.58 14.05
C ILE A 66 9.70 -1.92 15.02
N PRO A 67 11.00 -2.27 15.00
CA PRO A 67 11.97 -1.64 15.86
C PRO A 67 12.23 -0.27 15.27
N TRP A 68 11.28 0.64 15.44
CA TRP A 68 11.49 2.05 15.22
C TRP A 68 12.55 2.44 16.22
N SER A 69 13.76 2.67 15.70
CA SER A 69 14.85 3.28 16.44
C SER A 69 14.25 4.37 17.34
N SER A 70 14.50 4.23 18.64
CA SER A 70 13.94 5.00 19.75
C SER A 70 14.32 6.49 19.75
N SER A 71 14.65 7.05 18.59
CA SER A 71 15.28 8.35 18.41
C SER A 71 14.33 9.48 17.95
N SER A 72 13.03 9.24 17.75
CA SER A 72 12.08 10.34 17.55
C SER A 72 10.99 10.25 18.60
N ARG A 73 11.04 11.21 19.53
CA ARG A 73 10.17 11.35 20.69
C ARG A 73 8.88 12.07 20.33
N GLU A 74 8.54 12.12 19.05
CA GLU A 74 7.32 12.70 18.56
C GLU A 74 6.32 11.59 18.34
N SER A 75 5.13 11.77 18.92
CA SER A 75 3.96 10.93 18.75
C SER A 75 3.66 10.69 17.28
N ASN A 76 4.26 9.66 16.69
CA ASN A 76 4.08 9.36 15.28
C ASN A 76 2.62 8.91 15.11
N PRO A 77 1.76 9.65 14.37
CA PRO A 77 0.33 9.32 14.27
C PRO A 77 0.11 7.93 13.63
N LEU A 78 1.10 7.44 12.88
CA LEU A 78 1.19 6.06 12.40
C LEU A 78 1.30 5.03 13.53
N ARG A 79 1.96 5.35 14.67
CA ARG A 79 2.06 4.45 15.85
C ARG A 79 0.72 4.17 16.49
N ARG A 80 -0.21 5.13 16.42
CA ARG A 80 -1.55 5.02 16.99
C ARG A 80 -2.49 4.21 16.11
N ASN A 81 -2.16 4.01 14.83
CA ASN A 81 -3.01 3.35 13.85
C ASN A 81 -2.37 2.05 13.38
N THR A 82 -2.41 1.05 14.25
CA THR A 82 -1.98 -0.33 14.00
C THR A 82 -2.40 -0.88 12.63
N LEU A 83 -3.63 -0.59 12.20
CA LEU A 83 -4.17 -1.10 10.95
C LEU A 83 -3.59 -0.44 9.71
N LEU A 84 -3.19 0.83 9.80
CA LEU A 84 -2.46 1.45 8.69
C LEU A 84 -1.11 0.76 8.48
N LEU A 85 -0.42 0.41 9.58
CA LEU A 85 0.83 -0.34 9.50
C LEU A 85 0.60 -1.73 8.88
N GLN A 86 -0.46 -2.43 9.28
CA GLN A 86 -0.81 -3.71 8.67
C GLN A 86 -1.16 -3.56 7.18
N LEU A 87 -1.89 -2.52 6.79
CA LEU A 87 -2.19 -2.23 5.38
C LEU A 87 -0.92 -1.98 4.56
N PHE A 88 0.03 -1.22 5.11
CA PHE A 88 1.33 -1.00 4.45
C PHE A 88 2.13 -2.30 4.34
N GLU A 89 2.13 -3.14 5.36
CA GLU A 89 2.76 -4.47 5.32
C GLU A 89 2.12 -5.36 4.24
N VAL A 90 0.79 -5.35 4.10
CA VAL A 90 0.10 -6.06 3.01
C VAL A 90 0.57 -5.53 1.66
N CYS A 91 0.65 -4.20 1.47
CA CYS A 91 1.17 -3.60 0.24
C CYS A 91 2.62 -4.04 -0.04
N PHE A 92 3.50 -4.02 0.96
CA PHE A 92 4.88 -4.45 0.81
C PHE A 92 5.01 -5.95 0.52
N SER A 93 4.16 -6.78 1.11
CA SER A 93 4.11 -8.21 0.81
C SER A 93 3.73 -8.44 -0.65
N ILE A 94 2.71 -7.74 -1.16
CA ILE A 94 2.30 -7.78 -2.57
C ILE A 94 3.48 -7.36 -3.47
N PHE A 95 4.14 -6.24 -3.16
CA PHE A 95 5.28 -5.75 -3.95
C PHE A 95 6.48 -6.70 -3.92
N ASN A 96 6.71 -7.42 -2.84
CA ASN A 96 7.79 -8.40 -2.74
C ASN A 96 7.41 -9.77 -3.31
N HIS A 97 6.12 -10.07 -3.49
CA HIS A 97 5.68 -11.37 -4.00
C HIS A 97 6.01 -11.57 -5.49
N VAL A 98 6.02 -10.49 -6.29
CA VAL A 98 6.19 -10.57 -7.75
C VAL A 98 7.67 -10.64 -8.18
N ASP A 99 8.57 -9.93 -7.50
CA ASP A 99 10.01 -9.85 -7.86
C ASP A 99 10.97 -10.25 -6.71
N GLY A 100 10.43 -10.73 -5.59
CA GLY A 100 11.20 -10.99 -4.36
C GLY A 100 11.60 -9.71 -3.60
N PRO A 101 12.45 -9.80 -2.56
CA PRO A 101 12.90 -8.67 -1.72
C PRO A 101 13.74 -7.63 -2.47
N ARG A 102 13.88 -7.78 -3.79
CA ARG A 102 14.63 -6.95 -4.73
C ARG A 102 13.70 -6.13 -5.64
N SER A 103 12.38 -6.16 -5.38
CA SER A 103 11.40 -5.54 -6.27
C SER A 103 11.65 -4.03 -6.44
N LEU A 104 11.54 -3.57 -7.68
CA LEU A 104 11.65 -2.16 -8.02
C LEU A 104 10.59 -1.35 -7.27
N ALA A 105 9.38 -1.91 -7.12
CA ALA A 105 8.28 -1.29 -6.38
C ALA A 105 8.66 -0.99 -4.92
N ASN A 106 9.29 -1.94 -4.21
CA ASN A 106 9.74 -1.70 -2.83
C ASN A 106 10.83 -0.61 -2.75
N ARG A 107 11.74 -0.55 -3.74
CA ARG A 107 12.75 0.51 -3.83
C ARG A 107 12.15 1.87 -4.18
N MET A 108 11.08 1.91 -4.98
CA MET A 108 10.34 3.13 -5.28
C MET A 108 9.66 3.68 -4.02
N VAL A 109 9.08 2.84 -3.17
CA VAL A 109 8.51 3.28 -1.89
C VAL A 109 9.60 3.77 -0.91
N GLN A 110 10.79 3.15 -0.90
CA GLN A 110 11.91 3.67 -0.10
C GLN A 110 12.40 5.03 -0.62
N ALA A 111 12.52 5.16 -1.95
CA ALA A 111 12.91 6.42 -2.58
C ALA A 111 11.86 7.52 -2.39
N SER A 112 10.57 7.20 -2.29
CA SER A 112 9.51 8.20 -2.12
C SER A 112 9.68 9.01 -0.83
N GLY A 113 10.29 8.44 0.20
CA GLY A 113 10.62 9.16 1.44
C GLY A 113 11.74 10.19 1.32
N TRP A 114 12.53 10.18 0.24
CA TRP A 114 13.55 11.21 -0.02
C TRP A 114 12.96 12.45 -0.68
N PHE A 115 11.79 12.31 -1.28
CA PHE A 115 11.08 13.42 -1.84
C PHE A 115 10.27 14.08 -0.73
N ALA A 116 10.18 15.41 -0.76
CA ALA A 116 9.26 16.15 0.09
C ALA A 116 7.80 15.72 -0.19
N SER A 117 6.84 16.20 0.60
CA SER A 117 5.41 15.94 0.39
C SER A 117 4.92 16.60 -0.91
N ALA A 118 5.22 15.98 -2.05
CA ALA A 118 4.94 16.47 -3.39
C ALA A 118 4.65 15.28 -4.32
N PRO A 119 3.82 15.47 -5.36
CA PRO A 119 3.62 14.46 -6.39
C PRO A 119 4.93 14.26 -7.17
N ILE A 120 5.40 13.01 -7.25
CA ILE A 120 6.64 12.66 -7.94
C ILE A 120 6.29 11.88 -9.21
N PRO A 121 6.78 12.31 -10.39
CA PRO A 121 6.61 11.54 -11.60
C PRO A 121 7.22 10.14 -11.46
N THR A 122 6.47 9.10 -11.86
CA THR A 122 6.90 7.69 -11.79
C THR A 122 8.30 7.43 -12.39
N PRO A 123 8.68 8.01 -13.54
CA PRO A 123 10.01 7.80 -14.10
C PRO A 123 11.13 8.35 -13.21
N LEU A 124 10.90 9.50 -12.55
CA LEU A 124 11.86 10.13 -11.65
C LEU A 124 12.01 9.29 -10.38
N LEU A 125 10.90 8.79 -9.84
CA LEU A 125 10.92 7.86 -8.71
C LEU A 125 11.64 6.55 -9.04
N ALA A 126 11.43 5.99 -10.23
CA ALA A 126 12.13 4.80 -10.69
C ALA A 126 13.63 5.03 -10.86
N LEU A 127 14.04 6.20 -11.37
CA LEU A 127 15.45 6.59 -11.45
C LEU A 127 16.07 6.72 -10.06
N ALA A 128 15.40 7.35 -9.11
CA ALA A 128 15.86 7.44 -7.73
C ALA A 128 15.96 6.04 -7.08
N ALA A 129 14.94 5.20 -7.27
CA ALA A 129 14.93 3.82 -6.81
C ALA A 129 16.12 3.03 -7.37
N SER A 130 16.48 3.23 -8.64
CA SER A 130 17.62 2.57 -9.30
C SER A 130 18.97 2.84 -8.63
N LYS A 131 19.10 3.96 -7.90
CA LYS A 131 20.32 4.33 -7.15
C LYS A 131 20.41 3.70 -5.77
N ILE A 132 19.30 3.19 -5.22
CA ILE A 132 19.29 2.48 -3.94
C ILE A 132 19.98 1.12 -4.14
N PRO A 133 21.05 0.80 -3.41
CA PRO A 133 21.78 -0.46 -3.61
C PRO A 133 20.89 -1.66 -3.28
N GLU A 134 20.87 -2.64 -4.18
CA GLU A 134 20.20 -3.92 -3.93
C GLU A 134 20.95 -4.64 -2.80
N LYS A 135 20.26 -4.92 -1.69
CA LYS A 135 20.81 -5.61 -0.50
C LYS A 135 21.22 -7.03 -0.88
N GLY A 136 22.39 -7.17 -1.49
CA GLY A 136 22.87 -8.43 -2.07
C GLY A 136 24.14 -8.31 -2.92
N ARG A 137 24.46 -7.16 -3.52
CA ARG A 137 25.76 -6.98 -4.18
C ARG A 137 26.81 -6.50 -3.18
N ARG A 138 27.37 -7.44 -2.40
CA ARG A 138 28.79 -7.29 -2.04
C ARG A 138 29.55 -7.29 -3.36
N LYS A 139 30.02 -6.13 -3.81
CA LYS A 139 31.14 -6.10 -4.76
C LYS A 139 32.29 -6.81 -4.03
N LYS A 140 32.57 -8.06 -4.42
CA LYS A 140 33.89 -8.62 -4.17
C LYS A 140 34.82 -7.78 -5.04
N SER A 141 35.46 -6.81 -4.40
CA SER A 141 36.69 -6.22 -4.90
C SER A 141 37.84 -7.18 -4.63
#